data_AF-A0A920Q7J3-F1
#
_entry.id   AF-A0A920Q7J3-F1
#
_cell.length_a   1.000
_cell.length_b   1.000
_cell.length_c   1.000
_cell.angle_alpha   90.00
_cell.angle_beta   90.00
_cell.angle_gamma   90.00
#
_symmetry.space_group_name_H-M   'P 1'
#
loop_
_entity.id
_entity.type
_entity.pdbx_description
1 polymer ?
#
loop_
_entity_poly.entity_id
_entity_poly.type
_entity_poly.pdbx_seq_one_letter_code
_entity_poly.pdbx_strand_id
1 'polypeptide(L)'
;MNVLHEGFFRTVFKGEYEPAGFALNLARKDIGLATELAKEFDVPMPIANLSEQLAIQAMNRGWGEHDSTSVVKLQEEMAGVEFPRRYRCSQSS
;
A
#
# COMPACT_ATOMS: atom_id res chain seq x y z
N MET A 1 2.04 19.05 4.97
CA MET A 1 1.68 17.66 4.65
C MET A 1 2.71 17.10 3.67
N ASN A 2 3.69 16.30 4.11
CA ASN A 2 4.76 15.73 3.25
C ASN A 2 4.56 14.23 2.93
N VAL A 3 3.42 13.65 3.33
CA VAL A 3 3.17 12.21 3.35
C VAL A 3 3.18 11.58 1.96
N LEU A 4 2.72 12.31 0.92
CA LEU A 4 2.61 11.78 -0.44
C LEU A 4 3.92 11.86 -1.24
N HIS A 5 4.74 12.90 -1.04
CA HIS A 5 5.96 13.07 -1.85
C HIS A 5 7.15 12.32 -1.25
N GLU A 6 7.33 12.37 0.08
CA GLU A 6 8.49 11.74 0.73
C GLU A 6 8.22 10.28 1.09
N GLY A 7 7.02 9.96 1.57
CA GLY A 7 6.66 8.60 2.01
C GLY A 7 6.67 7.61 0.85
N PHE A 8 6.02 7.97 -0.26
CA PHE A 8 5.96 7.12 -1.45
C PHE A 8 7.34 6.91 -2.10
N PHE A 9 8.18 7.95 -2.12
CA PHE A 9 9.55 7.82 -2.63
C PHE A 9 10.39 6.88 -1.78
N ARG A 10 10.28 6.98 -0.47
CA ARG A 10 10.95 6.07 0.47
C ARG A 10 10.48 4.63 0.29
N THR A 11 9.19 4.36 0.23
CA THR A 11 8.68 2.99 0.24
C THR A 11 8.73 2.33 -1.13
N VAL A 12 8.05 2.88 -2.14
CA VAL A 12 7.92 2.24 -3.46
C VAL A 12 9.24 2.27 -4.22
N PHE A 13 9.92 3.41 -4.25
CA PHE A 13 11.13 3.59 -5.04
C PHE A 13 12.42 3.17 -4.33
N LYS A 14 12.48 3.17 -2.98
CA LYS A 14 13.65 2.63 -2.25
C LYS A 14 13.41 1.26 -1.59
N GLY A 15 12.16 0.81 -1.48
CA GLY A 15 11.83 -0.47 -0.85
C GLY A 15 11.87 -0.47 0.67
N GLU A 16 11.92 0.71 1.27
CA GLU A 16 12.00 0.88 2.72
C GLU A 16 10.59 0.93 3.30
N TYR A 17 10.04 -0.24 3.63
CA TYR A 17 8.69 -0.38 4.22
C TYR A 17 8.68 -0.38 5.75
N GLU A 18 9.86 -0.37 6.38
CA GLU A 18 10.06 -0.31 7.82
C GLU A 18 10.98 0.86 8.18
N PRO A 19 10.65 1.67 9.21
CA PRO A 19 9.39 1.64 9.97
C PRO A 19 8.20 2.09 9.11
N ALA A 20 7.03 1.50 9.35
CA ALA A 20 5.81 1.88 8.67
C ALA A 20 5.43 3.33 9.00
N GLY A 21 5.18 4.16 7.97
CA GLY A 21 4.54 5.45 8.17
C GLY A 21 3.06 5.28 8.49
N PHE A 22 2.43 4.30 7.83
CA PHE A 22 1.09 3.82 8.14
C PHE A 22 1.03 2.31 7.86
N ALA A 23 0.77 1.51 8.89
CA ALA A 23 0.83 0.06 8.80
C ALA A 23 -0.31 -0.52 7.94
N LEU A 24 -0.01 -1.56 7.16
CA LEU A 24 -0.96 -2.20 6.26
C LEU A 24 -2.17 -2.79 7.02
N ASN A 25 -1.95 -3.35 8.21
CA ASN A 25 -3.01 -3.89 9.06
C ASN A 25 -4.08 -2.83 9.44
N LEU A 26 -3.64 -1.58 9.67
CA LEU A 26 -4.48 -0.41 9.94
C LEU A 26 -5.18 0.04 8.67
N ALA A 27 -4.46 0.14 7.56
CA ALA A 27 -5.07 0.48 6.26
C ALA A 27 -6.21 -0.47 5.89
N ARG A 28 -5.98 -1.78 6.02
CA ARG A 28 -7.01 -2.82 5.80
C ARG A 28 -8.19 -2.64 6.76
N LYS A 29 -7.93 -2.25 8.02
CA LYS A 29 -9.00 -2.00 9.01
C LYS A 29 -9.93 -0.88 8.56
N ASP A 30 -9.36 0.24 8.16
CA ASP A 30 -10.14 1.40 7.77
C ASP A 30 -10.91 1.15 6.48
N ILE A 31 -10.33 0.41 5.52
CA ILE A 31 -11.05 -0.05 4.31
C ILE A 31 -12.22 -0.98 4.68
N GLY A 32 -12.01 -1.91 5.61
CA GLY A 32 -13.06 -2.81 6.09
C GLY A 32 -14.23 -2.05 6.70
N LEU A 33 -13.96 -1.08 7.59
CA LEU A 33 -14.99 -0.22 8.18
C LEU A 33 -15.74 0.60 7.11
N ALA A 34 -15.02 1.13 6.12
CA ALA A 34 -15.64 1.91 5.04
C ALA A 34 -16.54 1.04 4.14
N THR A 35 -16.13 -0.18 3.80
CA THR A 35 -16.92 -1.10 2.97
C THR A 35 -18.10 -1.70 3.72
N GLU A 36 -17.98 -1.93 5.03
CA GLU A 36 -19.07 -2.35 5.90
C GLU A 36 -20.16 -1.27 5.98
N LEU A 37 -19.76 -0.02 6.25
CA LEU A 37 -20.68 1.11 6.24
C LEU A 37 -21.35 1.29 4.87
N ALA A 38 -20.60 1.16 3.78
CA ALA A 38 -21.19 1.27 2.44
C ALA A 38 -22.25 0.21 2.17
N LYS A 39 -22.08 -1.02 2.68
CA LYS A 39 -23.08 -2.09 2.57
C LYS A 39 -24.35 -1.78 3.35
N GLU A 40 -24.26 -1.15 4.51
CA GLU A 40 -25.44 -0.74 5.30
C GLU A 40 -26.34 0.26 4.56
N PHE A 41 -25.76 1.05 3.64
CA PHE A 41 -26.45 2.09 2.88
C PHE A 41 -26.65 1.72 1.40
N ASP A 42 -26.44 0.45 1.02
CA ASP A 42 -26.56 -0.03 -0.37
C ASP A 42 -25.70 0.76 -1.38
N VAL A 43 -24.54 1.26 -0.95
CA VAL A 43 -23.60 2.03 -1.78
C VAL A 43 -22.54 1.08 -2.39
N PRO A 44 -22.49 0.91 -3.72
CA PRO A 44 -21.51 0.03 -4.36
C PRO A 44 -20.10 0.63 -4.31
N MET A 45 -19.14 -0.10 -3.74
CA MET A 45 -17.74 0.33 -3.58
C MET A 45 -16.74 -0.64 -4.24
N PRO A 46 -16.79 -0.84 -5.58
CA PRO A 46 -16.02 -1.88 -6.26
C PRO A 46 -14.51 -1.75 -6.07
N ILE A 47 -13.96 -0.53 -6.10
CA ILE A 47 -12.52 -0.29 -5.93
C ILE A 47 -12.07 -0.50 -4.47
N ALA A 48 -12.90 -0.12 -3.49
CA ALA A 48 -12.57 -0.35 -2.09
C ALA A 48 -12.62 -1.85 -1.74
N ASN A 49 -13.62 -2.57 -2.26
CA ASN A 49 -13.69 -4.02 -2.11
C ASN A 49 -12.46 -4.72 -2.71
N LEU A 50 -12.03 -4.32 -3.91
CA LEU A 50 -10.81 -4.86 -4.52
C LEU A 50 -9.57 -4.51 -3.67
N SER A 51 -9.47 -3.27 -3.21
CA SER A 51 -8.36 -2.82 -2.34
C SER A 51 -8.30 -3.62 -1.05
N GLU A 52 -9.44 -3.94 -0.43
CA GLU A 52 -9.50 -4.77 0.78
C GLU A 52 -8.94 -6.17 0.51
N GLN A 53 -9.34 -6.80 -0.60
CA GLN A 53 -8.84 -8.12 -0.97
C GLN A 53 -7.32 -8.12 -1.24
N LEU A 54 -6.81 -7.09 -1.92
CA LEU A 54 -5.37 -6.92 -2.12
C LEU A 54 -4.62 -6.73 -0.79
N ALA A 55 -5.18 -5.95 0.13
CA ALA A 55 -4.59 -5.77 1.45
C ALA A 55 -4.56 -7.08 2.26
N ILE A 56 -5.63 -7.88 2.22
CA ILE A 56 -5.68 -9.22 2.81
C ILE A 56 -4.61 -10.12 2.18
N GLN A 57 -4.49 -10.11 0.85
CA GLN A 57 -3.50 -10.90 0.13
C GLN A 57 -2.05 -10.54 0.51
N ALA A 58 -1.78 -9.25 0.73
CA ALA A 58 -0.49 -8.76 1.22
C ALA A 58 -0.25 -9.14 2.70
N MET A 59 -1.28 -9.04 3.55
CA MET A 59 -1.19 -9.49 4.95
C MET A 59 -0.89 -10.99 5.06
N ASN A 60 -1.47 -11.82 4.17
CA ASN A 60 -1.20 -13.26 4.12
C ASN A 60 0.26 -13.60 3.77
N ARG A 61 1.00 -12.66 3.17
CA ARG A 61 2.46 -12.77 2.93
C ARG A 61 3.30 -12.30 4.12
N GLY A 62 2.67 -11.95 5.24
CA GLY A 62 3.35 -11.47 6.45
C GLY A 62 3.64 -9.97 6.47
N TRP A 63 3.12 -9.18 5.52
CA TRP A 63 3.43 -7.74 5.42
C TRP A 63 2.50 -6.83 6.24
N GLY A 64 1.80 -7.38 7.24
CA GLY A 64 0.80 -6.62 8.02
C GLY A 64 1.37 -5.41 8.76
N GLU A 65 2.59 -5.51 9.28
CA GLU A 65 3.27 -4.43 10.00
C GLU A 65 4.11 -3.51 9.10
N HIS A 66 4.22 -3.85 7.81
CA HIS A 66 4.91 -3.00 6.84
C HIS A 66 4.05 -1.78 6.50
N ASP A 67 4.69 -0.77 5.91
CA ASP A 67 3.95 0.35 5.33
C ASP A 67 2.87 -0.11 4.35
N SER A 68 1.71 0.55 4.35
CA SER A 68 0.56 0.26 3.50
C SER A 68 0.88 0.21 2.00
N THR A 69 1.91 0.96 1.57
CA THR A 69 2.42 0.92 0.18
C THR A 69 3.07 -0.41 -0.21
N SER A 70 3.34 -1.30 0.74
CA SER A 70 3.87 -2.66 0.50
C SER A 70 2.98 -3.52 -0.38
N VAL A 71 1.69 -3.15 -0.56
CA VAL A 71 0.78 -3.76 -1.54
C VAL A 71 1.35 -3.70 -2.97
N VAL A 72 2.21 -2.73 -3.29
CA VAL A 72 2.89 -2.64 -4.60
C VAL A 72 3.68 -3.91 -4.94
N LYS A 73 4.20 -4.62 -3.94
CA LYS A 73 4.95 -5.86 -4.13
C LYS A 73 4.10 -6.97 -4.73
N LEU A 74 2.78 -6.94 -4.53
CA LEU A 74 1.87 -7.86 -5.21
C LEU A 74 1.89 -7.65 -6.73
N GLN A 75 1.99 -6.40 -7.17
CA GLN A 75 2.05 -6.07 -8.60
C GLN A 75 3.41 -6.45 -9.19
N GLU A 76 4.50 -6.24 -8.43
CA GLU A 76 5.83 -6.72 -8.79
C GLU A 76 5.82 -8.24 -9.02
N GLU A 77 5.28 -9.02 -8.08
CA GLU A 77 5.14 -10.47 -8.19
C GLU A 77 4.31 -10.91 -9.40
N MET A 78 3.15 -10.27 -9.62
CA MET A 78 2.26 -10.62 -10.74
C MET A 78 2.84 -10.27 -12.10
N ALA A 79 3.61 -9.19 -12.20
CA ALA A 79 4.26 -8.77 -13.43
C ALA A 79 5.61 -9.48 -13.65
N GLY A 80 6.14 -10.18 -12.64
CA GLY A 80 7.47 -10.80 -12.71
C GLY A 80 8.61 -9.78 -12.83
N VAL A 81 8.40 -8.58 -12.28
CA VAL A 81 9.38 -7.48 -12.32
C VAL A 81 9.57 -6.89 -10.93
N GLU A 82 10.72 -6.26 -10.70
CA GLU A 82 10.94 -5.44 -9.50
C GLU A 82 11.07 -3.97 -9.90
N PHE A 83 10.54 -3.06 -9.08
CA PHE A 83 10.74 -1.64 -9.29
C PHE A 83 12.24 -1.31 -9.22
N PRO A 84 12.76 -0.48 -10.13
CA PRO A 84 14.15 -0.09 -10.10
C PRO A 84 14.44 0.72 -8.83
N ARG A 85 15.07 0.07 -7.84
CA ARG A 85 15.41 0.69 -6.55
C ARG A 85 16.56 1.70 -6.62
N ARG A 86 17.04 1.98 -7.83
CA ARG A 86 18.19 2.84 -8.12
C ARG A 86 17.74 4.14 -8.78
N TYR A 87 16.86 4.88 -8.12
CA TYR A 87 16.68 6.29 -8.46
C TYR A 87 17.91 7.06 -7.99
N ARG A 88 18.88 7.21 -8.90
CA ARG A 88 19.99 8.15 -8.77
C ARG A 88 19.40 9.54 -9.00
N CYS A 89 18.70 10.08 -8.00
CA CYS A 89 18.33 11.49 -8.03
C CYS A 89 19.64 12.27 -8.02
N SER A 90 20.04 12.78 -9.18
CA SER A 90 21.10 13.77 -9.28
C SER A 90 20.65 14.92 -8.40
N GLN A 91 21.26 15.05 -7.22
CA GLN A 91 21.11 16.23 -6.40
C GLN A 91 21.67 17.40 -7.22
N SER A 92 20.79 18.08 -7.96
CA SER A 92 21.06 19.38 -8.54
C SER A 92 20.70 20.42 -7.49
N SER A 93 21.75 20.89 -6.83
CA SER A 93 21.94 22.21 -6.20
C SER A 93 21.03 22.63 -5.05
#